data_AF-A0A123VAW0-F1
#
_entry.id   AF-A0A123VAW0-F1
#
_cell.length_a   1.000
_cell.length_b   1.000
_cell.length_c   1.000
_cell.angle_alpha   90.00
_cell.angle_beta   90.00
_cell.angle_gamma   90.00
#
_symmetry.space_group_name_H-M   'P 1'
#
loop_
_entity.id
_entity.type
_entity.pdbx_description
1 polymer ?
#
loop_
_entity_poly.entity_id
_entity_poly.type
_entity_poly.pdbx_seq_one_letter_code
_entity_poly.pdbx_strand_id
1 'polypeptide(L)'
;MKSTKIESSQEFGQFLRQMPELMANKHIERLLNEIFETENNLAQWKISYNQQVEYFNTLLHQFPISIIAKIIRLKDLEFYKEHSLTDFTDEMLGL
;
A
#
# COMPACT_ATOMS: atom_id res chain seq x y z
N MET A 1 -21.11 21.08 -0.45
CA MET A 1 -20.87 19.76 -1.07
C MET A 1 -19.56 19.24 -0.51
N LYS A 2 -19.59 18.18 0.33
CA LYS A 2 -18.36 17.52 0.81
C LYS A 2 -17.69 16.89 -0.41
N SER A 3 -16.45 17.28 -0.70
CA SER A 3 -15.62 16.61 -1.70
C SER A 3 -15.31 15.22 -1.16
N THR A 4 -16.03 14.20 -1.62
CA THR A 4 -15.68 12.80 -1.33
C THR A 4 -14.35 12.55 -2.04
N LYS A 5 -13.26 12.57 -1.29
CA LYS A 5 -11.93 12.25 -1.80
C LYS A 5 -11.95 10.80 -2.25
N ILE A 6 -11.57 10.54 -3.49
CA ILE A 6 -11.50 9.21 -4.08
C ILE A 6 -10.05 8.77 -3.98
N GLU A 7 -9.75 7.81 -3.11
CA GLU A 7 -8.38 7.38 -2.81
C GLU A 7 -8.03 6.03 -3.44
N SER A 8 -9.04 5.22 -3.81
CA SER A 8 -8.84 3.92 -4.48
C SER A 8 -9.51 3.87 -5.86
N SER A 9 -8.94 3.06 -6.76
CA SER A 9 -9.55 2.72 -8.05
C SER A 9 -10.97 2.15 -7.90
N GLN A 10 -11.27 1.42 -6.82
CA GLN A 10 -12.61 0.88 -6.57
C GLN A 10 -13.64 1.98 -6.32
N GLU A 11 -13.27 2.99 -5.54
CA GLU A 11 -14.09 4.18 -5.28
C GLU A 11 -14.28 5.00 -6.56
N PHE A 12 -13.22 5.10 -7.37
CA PHE A 12 -13.28 5.80 -8.65
C PHE A 12 -14.19 5.09 -9.65
N GLY A 13 -14.11 3.76 -9.74
CA GLY A 13 -15.01 2.95 -10.54
C GLY A 13 -16.47 3.04 -10.11
N GLN A 14 -16.74 3.17 -8.80
CA GLN A 14 -18.08 3.43 -8.27
C GLN A 14 -18.62 4.79 -8.70
N PHE A 15 -17.78 5.83 -8.62
CA PHE A 15 -18.13 7.18 -9.07
C PHE A 15 -18.46 7.22 -10.56
N LEU A 16 -17.66 6.56 -11.39
CA LEU A 16 -17.87 6.55 -12.85
C LEU A 16 -19.11 5.79 -13.30
N ARG A 17 -19.61 4.83 -12.52
CA ARG A 17 -20.92 4.21 -12.79
C ARG A 17 -22.08 5.22 -12.75
N GLN A 18 -21.89 6.36 -12.09
CA GLN A 18 -22.86 7.45 -12.06
C GLN A 18 -22.75 8.38 -13.30
N MET A 19 -21.71 8.21 -14.13
CA MET A 19 -21.41 9.04 -15.31
C MET A 19 -21.13 8.16 -16.56
N PRO A 20 -22.18 7.56 -17.15
CA PRO A 20 -22.03 6.61 -18.26
C PRO A 20 -21.39 7.23 -19.52
N GLU A 21 -21.63 8.53 -19.75
CA GLU A 21 -21.06 9.32 -20.85
C GLU A 21 -19.51 9.33 -20.81
N LEU A 22 -18.92 9.39 -19.61
CA LEU A 22 -17.47 9.40 -19.42
C LEU A 22 -16.86 8.00 -19.60
N MET A 23 -17.56 6.95 -19.17
CA MET A 23 -17.12 5.57 -19.39
C MET A 23 -17.12 5.17 -20.86
N ALA A 24 -18.00 5.76 -21.68
CA ALA A 24 -18.03 5.50 -23.13
C ALA A 24 -16.76 5.98 -23.84
N ASN A 25 -15.94 6.84 -23.22
CA ASN A 25 -14.68 7.26 -23.78
C ASN A 25 -13.57 6.23 -23.53
N LYS A 26 -13.12 5.61 -24.62
CA LYS A 26 -12.01 4.64 -24.65
C LYS A 26 -10.72 5.12 -23.96
N HIS A 27 -10.46 6.42 -23.93
CA HIS A 27 -9.27 6.98 -23.26
C HIS A 27 -9.41 6.91 -21.74
N ILE A 28 -10.62 7.17 -21.22
CA ILE A 28 -10.92 7.11 -19.79
C ILE A 28 -10.92 5.66 -19.30
N GLU A 29 -11.53 4.76 -20.07
CA GLU A 29 -11.49 3.32 -19.81
C GLU A 29 -10.05 2.79 -19.71
N ARG A 30 -9.17 3.21 -20.62
CA ARG A 30 -7.77 2.82 -20.58
C ARG A 30 -7.05 3.32 -19.33
N LEU A 31 -7.21 4.60 -18.99
CA LEU A 31 -6.58 5.18 -17.79
C LEU A 31 -7.06 4.48 -16.52
N LEU A 32 -8.35 4.12 -16.45
CA LEU A 32 -8.89 3.34 -15.34
C LEU A 32 -8.20 2.00 -15.19
N ASN A 33 -8.11 1.25 -16.29
CA ASN A 33 -7.47 -0.06 -16.28
C ASN A 33 -5.99 0.06 -15.84
N GLU A 34 -5.27 1.07 -16.32
CA GLU A 34 -3.89 1.34 -15.88
C GLU A 34 -3.82 1.69 -14.38
N ILE A 35 -4.78 2.46 -13.84
CA ILE A 35 -4.86 2.74 -12.39
C ILE A 35 -5.14 1.45 -11.59
N PHE A 36 -6.10 0.62 -12.02
CA PHE A 36 -6.39 -0.66 -11.38
C PHE A 36 -5.17 -1.59 -11.40
N GLU A 37 -4.48 -1.68 -12.53
CA GLU A 37 -3.27 -2.50 -12.68
C GLU A 37 -2.13 -1.99 -11.79
N THR A 38 -1.90 -0.68 -11.74
CA THR A 38 -0.85 -0.10 -10.90
C THR A 38 -1.16 -0.24 -9.41
N GLU A 39 -2.42 -0.08 -8.98
CA GLU A 39 -2.83 -0.29 -7.58
C GLU A 39 -2.71 -1.77 -7.18
N ASN A 40 -3.13 -2.69 -8.05
CA ASN A 40 -2.95 -4.13 -7.82
C ASN A 40 -1.47 -4.50 -7.75
N ASN A 41 -0.64 -3.99 -8.66
CA ASN A 41 0.80 -4.22 -8.62
C ASN A 41 1.42 -3.68 -7.33
N LEU A 42 1.05 -2.46 -6.92
CA LEU A 42 1.51 -1.88 -5.66
C LEU A 42 1.12 -2.74 -4.45
N ALA A 43 -0.12 -3.24 -4.40
CA ALA A 43 -0.57 -4.15 -3.35
C ALA A 43 0.27 -5.44 -3.30
N GLN A 44 0.58 -6.03 -4.46
CA GLN A 44 1.44 -7.20 -4.54
C GLN A 44 2.87 -6.92 -4.08
N TRP A 45 3.43 -5.76 -4.46
CA TRP A 45 4.75 -5.35 -3.98
C TRP A 45 4.79 -5.16 -2.45
N LYS A 46 3.74 -4.58 -1.86
CA LYS A 46 3.61 -4.45 -0.39
C LYS A 46 3.63 -5.83 0.29
N ILE A 47 2.86 -6.79 -0.23
CA ILE A 47 2.81 -8.16 0.30
C ILE A 47 4.17 -8.85 0.14
N SER A 48 4.77 -8.78 -1.06
CA SER A 48 6.05 -9.41 -1.35
C SER A 48 7.18 -8.83 -0.48
N TYR A 49 7.18 -7.52 -0.25
CA TYR A 49 8.12 -6.89 0.68
C TYR A 49 7.98 -7.46 2.09
N ASN A 50 6.75 -7.54 2.60
CA ASN A 50 6.49 -8.08 3.93
C ASN A 50 6.90 -9.56 4.06
N GLN A 51 6.65 -10.37 3.03
CA GLN A 51 7.11 -11.76 3.00
C GLN A 51 8.64 -11.87 3.06
N GLN A 52 9.36 -11.00 2.35
CA GLN A 52 10.82 -10.98 2.41
C GLN A 52 11.35 -10.52 3.76
N VAL A 53 10.71 -9.52 4.39
CA VAL A 53 11.02 -9.08 5.75
C VAL A 53 10.76 -10.20 6.75
N GLU A 54 9.64 -10.92 6.64
CA GLU A 54 9.31 -12.06 7.49
C GLU A 54 10.36 -13.18 7.35
N TYR A 55 10.71 -13.53 6.12
CA TYR A 55 11.72 -14.54 5.84
C TYR A 55 13.08 -14.14 6.44
N PHE A 56 13.51 -12.89 6.23
CA PHE A 56 14.75 -12.37 6.79
C PHE A 56 14.75 -12.41 8.33
N ASN A 57 13.70 -11.90 8.97
CA ASN A 57 13.59 -11.88 10.43
C ASN A 57 13.57 -13.31 10.98
N THR A 58 12.85 -14.23 10.33
CA THR A 58 12.82 -15.65 10.73
C THR A 58 14.21 -16.28 10.69
N LEU A 59 14.97 -16.06 9.61
CA LEU A 59 16.35 -16.53 9.50
C LEU A 59 17.25 -15.93 10.58
N LEU A 60 17.06 -14.65 10.92
CA LEU A 60 17.83 -13.98 11.95
C LEU A 60 17.68 -14.65 13.33
N HIS A 61 16.50 -15.18 13.62
CA HIS A 61 16.20 -15.88 14.89
C HIS A 61 16.51 -17.38 14.85
N GLN A 62 16.84 -17.95 13.70
CA GLN A 62 17.15 -19.38 13.56
C GLN A 62 18.60 -19.70 14.01
N PHE A 63 18.80 -20.82 14.71
CA PHE A 63 20.14 -21.33 15.00
C PHE A 63 20.80 -21.86 13.71
N PRO A 64 22.09 -21.55 13.42
CA PRO A 64 23.06 -20.85 14.27
C PRO A 64 23.13 -19.32 14.04
N ILE A 65 22.40 -18.79 13.07
CA ILE A 65 22.45 -17.38 12.64
C ILE A 65 22.17 -16.44 13.83
N SER A 66 21.23 -16.77 14.70
CA SER A 66 20.87 -15.94 15.86
C SER A 66 22.01 -15.68 16.85
N ILE A 67 23.03 -16.54 16.91
CA ILE A 67 24.24 -16.31 17.71
C ILE A 67 25.12 -15.26 17.05
N ILE A 68 25.38 -15.42 15.75
CA ILE A 68 26.20 -14.50 14.96
C ILE A 68 25.52 -13.13 14.92
N ALA A 69 24.20 -13.09 14.67
CA ALA A 69 23.38 -11.90 14.65
C ALA A 69 23.52 -11.05 15.92
N LYS A 70 23.54 -11.71 17.10
CA LYS A 70 23.76 -11.03 18.40
C LYS A 70 25.17 -10.44 18.52
N ILE A 71 26.19 -11.15 18.02
CA ILE A 71 27.59 -10.66 18.03
C ILE A 71 27.72 -9.41 17.16
N ILE A 72 27.14 -9.42 15.96
CA ILE A 72 27.19 -8.29 15.02
C ILE A 72 26.08 -7.25 15.23
N ARG A 73 25.21 -7.43 16.24
CA ARG A 73 24.06 -6.57 16.57
C ARG A 73 23.10 -6.33 15.38
N LEU A 74 22.90 -7.34 14.55
CA LEU A 74 21.93 -7.30 13.46
C LEU A 74 20.51 -7.34 14.06
N LYS A 75 19.60 -6.50 13.54
CA LYS A 75 18.24 -6.33 14.04
C LYS A 75 17.22 -6.74 12.98
N ASP A 76 16.01 -7.02 13.45
CA ASP A 76 14.85 -7.26 12.59
C ASP A 76 14.56 -6.04 11.71
N LEU A 77 14.12 -6.31 10.48
CA LEU A 77 13.59 -5.31 9.57
C LEU A 77 12.12 -5.05 9.90
N GLU A 78 11.68 -3.82 9.68
CA GLU A 78 10.29 -3.43 9.90
C GLU A 78 9.40 -3.83 8.71
N PHE A 79 8.20 -4.30 9.01
CA PHE A 79 7.18 -4.55 8.00
C PHE A 79 6.68 -3.23 7.41
N TYR A 80 6.33 -3.27 6.12
CA TYR A 80 5.56 -2.21 5.50
C TYR A 80 4.20 -2.13 6.16
N LYS A 81 3.91 -0.96 6.73
CA LYS A 81 2.60 -0.60 7.27
C LYS A 81 2.07 0.58 6.47
N GLU A 82 0.83 0.43 6.03
CA GLU A 82 0.11 1.53 5.41
C GLU A 82 -0.10 2.61 6.47
N HIS A 83 0.45 3.81 6.24
CA HIS A 83 0.18 4.95 7.11
C HIS A 83 -1.27 5.35 6.89
N SER A 84 -2.16 4.94 7.79
CA SER A 84 -3.51 5.44 7.80
C SER A 84 -3.44 6.96 8.06
N LEU A 85 -4.12 7.76 7.25
CA LEU A 85 -4.12 9.23 7.38
C LEU A 85 -4.61 9.74 8.76
N THR A 86 -5.16 8.85 9.59
CA THR A 86 -5.46 9.06 11.01
C THR A 86 -4.24 9.40 11.88
N ASP A 87 -3.01 9.18 11.39
CA ASP A 87 -1.79 9.53 12.13
C ASP A 87 -1.37 11.00 11.94
N PHE A 88 -2.01 11.74 11.03
CA PHE A 88 -2.01 13.21 11.10
C PHE A 88 -3.04 13.61 12.15
N THR A 89 -2.61 13.65 13.41
CA THR A 89 -3.40 14.24 14.50
C THR A 89 -3.95 15.59 14.06
N ASP A 90 -5.21 15.89 14.41
CA ASP A 90 -5.89 17.14 14.03
C ASP A 90 -5.04 18.40 14.35
N GLU A 91 -4.17 18.30 15.37
CA GLU A 91 -3.16 19.29 15.74
C GLU A 91 -2.13 19.63 14.63
N MET A 92 -1.76 18.68 13.76
CA MET A 92 -0.85 18.93 12.63
C MET A 92 -1.56 19.53 11.41
N LEU A 93 -2.88 19.47 11.36
CA LEU A 93 -3.70 20.04 10.28
C LEU A 93 -4.22 21.45 10.60
N GLY A 94 -3.94 21.97 11.80
CA GLY A 94 -4.34 23.31 12.22
C GLY A 94 -5.86 23.51 12.28
N LEU A 95 -6.61 22.44 12.51
CA LEU A 95 -8.06 22.44 12.74
C LEU A 95 -8.38 22.05 14.18
#